data_AF-S8BWS6-F1
#
_entry.id   AF-S8BWS6-F1
#
_cell.length_a   1.000
_cell.length_b   1.000
_cell.length_c   1.000
_cell.angle_alpha   90.00
_cell.angle_beta   90.00
_cell.angle_gamma   90.00
#
_symmetry.space_group_name_H-M   'P 1'
#
loop_
_entity.id
_entity.type
_entity.pdbx_description
1 polymer ?
#
loop_
_entity_poly.entity_id
_entity_poly.type
_entity_poly.pdbx_seq_one_letter_code
_entity_poly.pdbx_strand_id
1 'polypeptide(L)'
;LLMQVAKTFDFSLSGASSRSCKYVLNTLMQTFQNKKLAHAVKESTLNSLITELLLWLLDERVPTMDDGSQLLRALNVLMLKILDNADRTSSFIVLINLLRPLDPSIWPAPASNESWGVRNQKFSDLVVKCLIKLTKVILQNTIYDVDLDRILQSIHIYLQDLGMDEIRKRAGADDKPLRMVKTVLHELVKLRGTAIKGHLSMVPIDTQPQPIILAYIDLNLQTLAAARMLTPSGAVGQTHWNDSSVNNPSAAHSSDAQLK
;
A
#
# COMPACT_ATOMS: atom_id res chain seq x y z
N LEU A 1 -5.92 2.14 27.06
CA LEU A 1 -4.50 1.83 26.75
C LEU A 1 -4.04 2.51 25.45
N LEU A 2 -4.49 2.12 24.25
CA LEU A 2 -3.98 2.72 23.00
C LEU A 2 -4.39 4.20 22.77
N MET A 3 -5.59 4.62 23.16
CA MET A 3 -5.94 6.06 23.19
C MET A 3 -5.15 6.87 24.22
N GLN A 4 -4.63 6.20 25.26
CA GLN A 4 -3.81 6.84 26.29
C GLN A 4 -2.36 6.95 25.82
N VAL A 5 -1.92 6.03 24.96
CA VAL A 5 -0.66 6.08 24.22
C VAL A 5 -0.61 7.32 23.32
N ALA A 6 -1.68 7.62 22.57
CA ALA A 6 -1.80 8.86 21.79
C ALA A 6 -1.59 10.13 22.63
N LYS A 7 -2.31 10.23 23.75
CA LYS A 7 -2.15 11.35 24.70
C LYS A 7 -0.76 11.38 25.37
N THR A 8 -0.11 10.23 25.53
CA THR A 8 1.25 10.14 26.08
C THR A 8 2.31 10.55 25.05
N PHE A 9 2.04 10.35 23.75
CA PHE A 9 2.87 10.86 22.67
C PHE A 9 2.84 12.38 22.62
N ASP A 10 1.67 13.02 22.65
CA ASP A 10 1.57 14.49 22.70
C ASP A 10 2.26 15.08 23.94
N PHE A 11 2.12 14.44 25.10
CA PHE A 11 2.80 14.82 26.34
C PHE A 11 4.33 14.64 26.30
N SER A 12 4.83 13.74 25.44
CA SER A 12 6.28 13.52 25.29
C SER A 12 6.95 14.64 24.49
N LEU A 13 6.22 15.33 23.61
CA LEU A 13 6.74 16.51 22.90
C LEU A 13 6.79 17.77 23.79
N SER A 14 5.98 17.85 24.86
CA SER A 14 5.98 19.00 25.77
C SER A 14 7.05 18.94 26.87
N GLY A 15 8.09 18.11 26.69
CA GLY A 15 9.27 18.08 27.58
C GLY A 15 9.39 16.88 28.53
N ALA A 16 8.60 15.81 28.36
CA ALA A 16 8.82 14.57 29.11
C ALA A 16 9.93 13.70 28.47
N SER A 17 10.82 13.16 29.31
CA SER A 17 12.03 12.40 28.96
C SER A 17 11.85 11.37 27.83
N SER A 18 12.83 11.30 26.91
CA SER A 18 13.05 10.24 25.88
C SER A 18 12.71 8.81 26.35
N ARG A 19 12.83 8.54 27.65
CA ARG A 19 12.45 7.27 28.31
C ARG A 19 10.98 6.90 28.12
N SER A 20 10.04 7.83 28.30
CA SER A 20 8.59 7.53 28.19
C SER A 20 8.22 7.12 26.77
N CYS A 21 8.76 7.83 25.78
CA CYS A 21 8.56 7.50 24.37
C CYS A 21 9.10 6.10 24.04
N LYS A 22 10.29 5.74 24.54
CA LYS A 22 10.87 4.40 24.37
C LYS A 22 9.98 3.30 24.96
N TYR A 23 9.40 3.50 26.15
CA TYR A 23 8.50 2.51 26.76
C TYR A 23 7.22 2.30 25.94
N VAL A 24 6.63 3.39 25.47
CA VAL A 24 5.43 3.33 24.62
C VAL A 24 5.73 2.60 23.32
N LEU A 25 6.82 2.95 22.63
CA LEU A 25 7.22 2.28 21.40
C LEU A 25 7.52 0.81 21.61
N ASN A 26 8.24 0.45 22.66
CA ASN A 26 8.50 -0.95 22.98
C ASN A 26 7.20 -1.72 23.25
N THR A 27 6.25 -1.12 23.96
CA THR A 27 4.94 -1.74 24.22
C THR A 27 4.14 -1.95 22.93
N LEU A 28 4.08 -0.95 22.05
CA LEU A 28 3.44 -1.06 20.75
C LEU A 28 4.14 -2.11 19.87
N MET A 29 5.47 -2.10 19.86
CA MET A 29 6.28 -3.08 19.14
C MET A 29 5.98 -4.51 19.59
N GLN A 30 5.79 -4.76 20.88
CA GLN A 30 5.40 -6.08 21.39
C GLN A 30 3.95 -6.42 21.06
N THR A 31 3.05 -5.44 21.12
CA THR A 31 1.64 -5.61 20.77
C THR A 31 1.47 -6.05 19.31
N PHE A 32 2.14 -5.37 18.39
CA PHE A 32 2.06 -5.67 16.95
C PHE A 32 2.93 -6.86 16.52
N GLN A 33 3.79 -7.40 17.40
CA GLN A 33 4.45 -8.70 17.16
C GLN A 33 3.52 -9.88 17.41
N ASN A 34 2.54 -9.72 18.30
CA ASN A 34 1.56 -10.77 18.53
C ASN A 34 0.42 -10.63 17.52
N LYS A 35 0.37 -11.52 16.52
CA LYS A 35 -0.64 -11.49 15.45
C LYS A 35 -2.07 -11.41 15.97
N LYS A 36 -2.41 -12.11 17.06
CA LYS A 36 -3.77 -12.08 17.64
C LYS A 36 -4.12 -10.70 18.19
N LEU A 37 -3.18 -10.07 18.91
CA LEU A 37 -3.39 -8.71 19.43
C LEU A 37 -3.45 -7.69 18.29
N ALA A 38 -2.54 -7.81 17.31
CA ALA A 38 -2.48 -6.94 16.14
C ALA A 38 -3.77 -6.97 15.31
N HIS A 39 -4.35 -8.16 15.07
CA HIS A 39 -5.63 -8.31 14.36
C HIS A 39 -6.83 -7.84 15.20
N ALA A 40 -6.73 -7.86 16.53
CA ALA A 40 -7.79 -7.38 17.43
C ALA A 40 -7.82 -5.85 17.59
N VAL A 41 -6.84 -5.11 17.06
CA VAL A 41 -6.85 -3.65 17.09
C VAL A 41 -7.97 -3.12 16.20
N LYS A 42 -8.88 -2.35 16.79
CA LYS A 42 -9.99 -1.72 16.06
C LYS A 42 -9.47 -0.76 15.00
N GLU A 43 -10.18 -0.69 13.87
CA GLU A 43 -9.87 0.21 12.76
C GLU A 43 -9.69 1.68 13.19
N SER A 44 -10.56 2.19 14.06
CA SER A 44 -10.43 3.58 14.57
C SER A 44 -9.14 3.81 15.36
N THR A 45 -8.69 2.80 16.12
CA THR A 45 -7.42 2.87 16.85
C THR A 45 -6.24 2.75 15.91
N LEU A 46 -6.34 1.89 14.89
CA LEU A 46 -5.34 1.78 13.83
C LEU A 46 -5.19 3.12 13.07
N ASN A 47 -6.31 3.79 12.79
CA ASN A 47 -6.33 5.12 12.17
C ASN A 47 -5.55 6.14 13.00
N SER A 48 -5.87 6.29 14.29
CA SER A 48 -5.14 7.22 15.17
C SER A 48 -3.65 6.88 15.26
N LEU A 49 -3.32 5.61 15.47
CA LEU A 49 -1.92 5.17 15.59
C LEU A 49 -1.11 5.42 14.31
N ILE A 50 -1.64 5.05 13.14
CA ILE A 50 -0.95 5.28 11.87
C ILE A 50 -0.80 6.78 11.61
N THR A 51 -1.84 7.57 11.85
CA THR A 51 -1.79 9.03 11.65
C THR A 51 -0.68 9.65 12.50
N GLU A 52 -0.66 9.36 13.80
CA GLU A 52 0.35 9.90 14.72
C GLU A 52 1.76 9.43 14.36
N LEU A 53 1.96 8.14 14.05
CA LEU A 53 3.27 7.63 13.65
C LEU A 53 3.78 8.31 12.38
N LEU A 54 2.92 8.51 11.38
CA LEU A 54 3.29 9.19 10.14
C LEU A 54 3.63 10.67 10.38
N LEU A 55 2.88 11.36 11.26
CA LEU A 55 3.20 12.74 11.65
C LEU A 55 4.55 12.82 12.38
N TRP A 56 4.84 11.88 13.28
CA TRP A 56 6.12 11.79 13.97
C TRP A 56 7.30 11.49 13.04
N LEU A 57 7.09 10.67 12.02
CA LEU A 57 8.09 10.41 10.98
C LEU A 57 8.44 11.65 10.16
N LEU A 58 7.56 12.66 10.14
CA LEU A 58 7.77 13.94 9.45
C LEU A 58 8.25 15.06 10.37
N ASP A 59 8.16 14.89 11.69
CA ASP A 59 8.50 15.95 12.62
C ASP A 59 10.02 16.14 12.71
N GLU A 60 10.50 17.27 12.22
CA GLU A 60 11.92 17.65 12.20
C GLU A 60 12.53 17.78 13.61
N ARG A 61 11.70 17.87 14.65
CA ARG A 61 12.16 17.93 16.05
C ARG A 61 12.56 16.55 16.56
N VAL A 62 11.95 15.47 16.06
CA VAL A 62 12.23 14.09 16.53
C VAL A 62 13.72 13.73 16.39
N PRO A 63 14.38 13.96 15.23
CA PRO A 63 15.82 13.72 15.09
C PRO A 63 16.71 14.56 16.01
N THR A 64 16.26 15.75 16.43
CA THR A 64 17.02 16.66 17.30
C THR A 64 16.98 16.28 18.78
N MET A 65 16.14 15.32 19.16
CA MET A 65 16.05 14.79 20.52
C MET A 65 17.24 13.89 20.86
N ASP A 66 17.47 13.70 22.17
CA ASP A 66 18.41 12.70 22.67
C ASP A 66 17.96 11.28 22.29
N ASP A 67 18.83 10.54 21.59
CA ASP A 67 18.53 9.31 20.83
C ASP A 67 17.49 9.44 19.70
N GLY A 68 17.27 10.64 19.16
CA GLY A 68 16.27 10.93 18.13
C GLY A 68 16.39 10.09 16.85
N SER A 69 17.61 9.77 16.42
CA SER A 69 17.87 8.91 15.25
C SER A 69 17.44 7.45 15.50
N GLN A 70 17.65 6.93 16.71
CA GLN A 70 17.21 5.60 17.10
C GLN A 70 15.68 5.55 17.22
N LEU A 71 15.09 6.62 17.75
CA LEU A 71 13.65 6.80 17.84
C LEU A 71 12.99 6.78 16.46
N LEU A 72 13.52 7.55 15.50
CA LEU A 72 13.03 7.56 14.12
C LEU A 72 13.14 6.17 13.46
N ARG A 73 14.21 5.43 13.74
CA ARG A 73 14.36 4.04 13.27
C ARG A 73 13.30 3.14 13.90
N ALA A 74 13.08 3.24 15.21
CA ALA A 74 12.08 2.45 15.92
C ALA A 74 10.66 2.72 15.42
N LEU A 75 10.32 3.99 15.15
CA LEU A 75 9.04 4.39 14.55
C LEU A 75 8.82 3.77 13.18
N ASN A 76 9.84 3.82 12.30
CA ASN A 76 9.77 3.18 10.98
C ASN A 76 9.57 1.67 11.11
N VAL A 77 10.31 1.00 11.99
CA VAL A 77 10.17 -0.44 12.22
C VAL A 77 8.78 -0.77 12.79
N LEU A 78 8.26 0.04 13.70
CA LEU A 78 6.91 -0.12 14.24
C LEU A 78 5.85 0.00 13.14
N MET A 79 5.96 1.01 12.27
CA MET A 79 5.04 1.18 11.13
C MET A 79 5.05 -0.07 10.23
N LEU A 80 6.23 -0.62 9.93
CA LEU A 80 6.34 -1.86 9.16
C LEU A 80 5.68 -3.04 9.88
N LYS A 81 5.89 -3.21 11.19
CA LYS A 81 5.26 -4.28 11.97
C LYS A 81 3.74 -4.15 12.01
N ILE A 82 3.21 -2.93 12.08
CA ILE A 82 1.77 -2.67 12.00
C ILE A 82 1.26 -3.15 10.64
N LEU A 83 1.87 -2.73 9.54
CA LEU A 83 1.44 -3.13 8.19
C LEU A 83 1.56 -4.64 7.92
N ASP A 84 2.55 -5.30 8.53
CA ASP A 84 2.77 -6.74 8.34
C ASP A 84 1.80 -7.59 9.18
N ASN A 85 1.31 -7.09 10.32
CA ASN A 85 0.57 -7.90 11.31
C ASN A 85 -0.84 -7.42 11.66
N ALA A 86 -1.22 -6.18 11.37
CA ALA A 86 -2.58 -5.70 11.60
C ALA A 86 -3.58 -6.34 10.62
N ASP A 87 -4.87 -6.21 10.90
CA ASP A 87 -5.91 -6.59 9.94
C ASP A 87 -5.69 -5.86 8.61
N ARG A 88 -5.62 -6.63 7.52
CA ARG A 88 -5.29 -6.11 6.19
C ARG A 88 -6.39 -5.19 5.68
N THR A 89 -7.65 -5.61 5.84
CA THR A 89 -8.82 -4.84 5.41
C THR A 89 -8.81 -3.46 6.05
N SER A 90 -8.71 -3.41 7.38
CA SER A 90 -8.65 -2.17 8.16
C SER A 90 -7.44 -1.33 7.76
N SER A 91 -6.28 -1.94 7.53
CA SER A 91 -5.06 -1.23 7.10
C SER A 91 -5.24 -0.56 5.73
N PHE A 92 -5.86 -1.21 4.76
CA PHE A 92 -6.17 -0.59 3.46
C PHE A 92 -7.12 0.59 3.61
N ILE A 93 -8.22 0.39 4.33
CA ILE A 93 -9.25 1.42 4.54
C ILE A 93 -8.64 2.66 5.20
N VAL A 94 -7.87 2.46 6.28
CA VAL A 94 -7.18 3.54 6.98
C VAL A 94 -6.22 4.27 6.05
N LEU A 95 -5.34 3.57 5.34
CA LEU A 95 -4.36 4.20 4.47
C LEU A 95 -5.00 4.95 3.29
N ILE A 96 -6.05 4.40 2.67
CA ILE A 96 -6.81 5.10 1.61
C ILE A 96 -7.45 6.37 2.17
N ASN A 97 -8.04 6.29 3.36
CA ASN A 97 -8.63 7.45 4.03
C ASN A 97 -7.60 8.55 4.34
N LEU A 98 -6.37 8.17 4.69
CA LEU A 98 -5.25 9.07 4.99
C LEU A 98 -4.57 9.68 3.76
N LEU A 99 -4.91 9.26 2.54
CA LEU A 99 -4.49 9.97 1.32
C LEU A 99 -5.21 11.31 1.15
N ARG A 100 -6.33 11.51 1.85
CA ARG A 100 -7.01 12.81 1.91
C ARG A 100 -6.20 13.79 2.75
N PRO A 101 -6.23 15.09 2.42
CA PRO A 101 -5.55 16.09 3.24
C PRO A 101 -6.05 16.06 4.69
N LEU A 102 -5.12 16.04 5.63
CA LEU A 102 -5.46 16.08 7.05
C LEU A 102 -5.91 17.47 7.47
N ASP A 103 -6.84 17.53 8.43
CA ASP A 103 -7.26 18.78 9.05
C ASP A 103 -6.04 19.52 9.66
N PRO A 104 -5.85 20.83 9.39
CA PRO A 104 -4.78 21.63 9.97
C PRO A 104 -4.62 21.51 11.49
N SER A 105 -5.70 21.25 12.23
CA SER A 105 -5.71 21.12 13.71
C SER A 105 -4.98 19.88 14.23
N ILE A 106 -4.80 18.85 13.40
CA ILE A 106 -4.13 17.60 13.78
C ILE A 106 -2.60 17.75 13.67
N TRP A 107 -2.13 18.73 12.88
CA TRP A 107 -0.71 18.90 12.63
C TRP A 107 0.03 19.43 13.86
N PRO A 108 1.23 18.90 14.15
CA PRO A 108 2.08 19.50 15.16
C PRO A 108 2.45 20.94 14.76
N ALA A 109 2.72 21.77 15.78
CA ALA A 109 3.18 23.14 15.59
C ALA A 109 4.39 23.16 14.63
N PRO A 110 4.34 23.96 13.56
CA PRO A 110 5.38 23.94 12.53
C PRO A 110 6.71 24.36 13.13
N ALA A 111 7.73 23.51 12.98
CA ALA A 111 9.11 23.84 13.37
C ALA A 111 9.79 24.79 12.36
N SER A 112 9.29 24.81 11.13
CA SER A 112 9.81 25.59 10.00
C SER A 112 8.67 26.33 9.28
N ASN A 113 9.01 27.36 8.50
CA ASN A 113 8.02 28.14 7.72
C ASN A 113 7.52 27.40 6.47
N GLU A 114 7.43 26.06 6.55
CA GLU A 114 7.01 25.21 5.44
C GLU A 114 5.51 25.38 5.16
N SER A 115 5.16 25.57 3.89
CA SER A 115 3.76 25.75 3.51
C SER A 115 2.96 24.48 3.79
N TRP A 116 1.68 24.67 4.14
CA TRP A 116 0.78 23.57 4.46
C TRP A 116 0.66 22.55 3.32
N GLY A 117 0.69 23.01 2.06
CA GLY A 117 0.66 22.13 0.89
C GLY A 117 1.85 21.17 0.82
N VAL A 118 3.07 21.64 1.13
CA VAL A 118 4.27 20.78 1.09
C VAL A 118 4.25 19.76 2.24
N ARG A 119 3.84 20.17 3.44
CA ARG A 119 3.66 19.25 4.56
C ARG A 119 2.67 18.14 4.22
N ASN A 120 1.50 18.51 3.69
CA ASN A 120 0.50 17.54 3.27
C ASN A 120 1.03 16.60 2.18
N GLN A 121 1.81 17.11 1.22
CA GLN A 121 2.44 16.29 0.19
C GLN A 121 3.44 15.28 0.76
N LYS A 122 4.30 15.68 1.71
CA LYS A 122 5.22 14.76 2.41
C LYS A 122 4.46 13.65 3.15
N PHE A 123 3.33 13.98 3.77
CA PHE A 123 2.46 13.02 4.44
C PHE A 123 1.84 12.04 3.45
N SER A 124 1.23 12.53 2.38
CA SER A 124 0.69 11.68 1.31
C SER A 124 1.76 10.78 0.70
N ASP A 125 3.00 11.26 0.54
CA ASP A 125 4.13 10.45 0.07
C ASP A 125 4.47 9.29 1.02
N LEU A 126 4.38 9.48 2.34
CA LEU A 126 4.56 8.39 3.30
C LEU A 126 3.39 7.39 3.26
N VAL A 127 2.15 7.87 3.16
CA VAL A 127 0.96 7.00 3.02
C VAL A 127 1.05 6.16 1.75
N VAL A 128 1.48 6.74 0.63
CA VAL A 128 1.73 6.02 -0.63
C VAL A 128 2.80 4.94 -0.44
N LYS A 129 3.90 5.21 0.28
CA LYS A 129 4.92 4.18 0.59
C LYS A 129 4.33 3.03 1.42
N CYS A 130 3.46 3.33 2.38
CA CYS A 130 2.77 2.32 3.19
C CYS A 130 1.83 1.47 2.34
N LEU A 131 1.04 2.09 1.45
CA LEU A 131 0.18 1.39 0.50
C LEU A 131 0.96 0.52 -0.49
N ILE A 132 2.12 0.98 -0.99
CA ILE A 132 3.00 0.17 -1.85
C ILE A 132 3.44 -1.08 -1.09
N LYS A 133 3.89 -0.95 0.15
CA LYS A 133 4.29 -2.08 1.00
C LYS A 133 3.13 -3.06 1.19
N LEU A 134 1.94 -2.57 1.53
CA LEU A 134 0.76 -3.41 1.77
C LEU A 134 0.24 -4.08 0.47
N THR A 135 0.26 -3.38 -0.65
CA THR A 135 -0.15 -3.90 -1.97
C THR A 135 0.82 -4.96 -2.48
N LYS A 136 2.14 -4.81 -2.22
CA LYS A 136 3.12 -5.87 -2.49
C LYS A 136 2.83 -7.14 -1.70
N VAL A 137 2.27 -7.03 -0.49
CA VAL A 137 1.84 -8.21 0.29
C VAL A 137 0.61 -8.88 -0.34
N ILE A 138 -0.36 -8.12 -0.90
CA ILE A 138 -1.48 -8.71 -1.68
C ILE A 138 -0.94 -9.56 -2.83
N LEU A 139 0.03 -9.03 -3.57
CA LEU A 139 0.64 -9.70 -4.74
C LEU A 139 1.32 -11.03 -4.41
N GLN A 140 1.69 -11.27 -3.16
CA GLN A 140 2.34 -12.51 -2.70
C GLN A 140 1.33 -13.63 -2.38
N ASN A 141 0.14 -13.59 -2.96
CA ASN A 141 -0.91 -14.62 -2.83
C ASN A 141 -1.46 -14.88 -1.41
N THR A 142 -1.35 -13.93 -0.47
CA THR A 142 -2.02 -14.03 0.85
C THR A 142 -3.47 -13.54 0.77
N ILE A 143 -4.19 -13.96 -0.27
CA ILE A 143 -5.44 -13.37 -0.78
C ILE A 143 -6.67 -13.70 0.07
N TYR A 144 -6.58 -14.68 0.97
CA TYR A 144 -7.77 -15.25 1.61
C TYR A 144 -8.29 -14.48 2.83
N ASP A 145 -7.68 -13.37 3.20
CA ASP A 145 -7.99 -12.66 4.46
C ASP A 145 -8.20 -11.15 4.24
N VAL A 146 -8.91 -10.79 3.17
CA VAL A 146 -9.26 -9.41 2.86
C VAL A 146 -10.72 -9.32 2.44
N ASP A 147 -11.47 -8.44 3.10
CA ASP A 147 -12.84 -8.10 2.75
C ASP A 147 -12.83 -7.07 1.61
N LEU A 148 -13.12 -7.55 0.41
CA LEU A 148 -13.10 -6.75 -0.81
C LEU A 148 -14.21 -5.70 -0.84
N ASP A 149 -15.37 -6.01 -0.30
CA ASP A 149 -16.54 -5.14 -0.34
C ASP A 149 -16.25 -3.84 0.40
N ARG A 150 -15.61 -3.95 1.58
CA ARG A 150 -15.20 -2.80 2.38
C ARG A 150 -14.09 -1.99 1.73
N ILE A 151 -13.11 -2.64 1.08
CA ILE A 151 -12.03 -1.91 0.39
C ILE A 151 -12.56 -1.18 -0.85
N LEU A 152 -13.40 -1.85 -1.66
CA LEU A 152 -14.03 -1.22 -2.82
C LEU A 152 -14.91 -0.05 -2.41
N GLN A 153 -15.64 -0.16 -1.31
CA GLN A 153 -16.38 0.96 -0.74
C GLN A 153 -15.46 2.12 -0.34
N SER A 154 -14.33 1.86 0.34
CA SER A 154 -13.38 2.91 0.72
C SER A 154 -12.78 3.62 -0.51
N ILE A 155 -12.43 2.88 -1.57
CA ILE A 155 -11.98 3.44 -2.85
C ILE A 155 -13.08 4.29 -3.49
N HIS A 156 -14.31 3.79 -3.48
CA HIS A 156 -15.46 4.51 -4.03
C HIS A 156 -15.68 5.85 -3.34
N ILE A 157 -15.70 5.87 -2.00
CA ILE A 157 -15.84 7.09 -1.20
C ILE A 157 -14.72 8.06 -1.53
N TYR A 158 -13.46 7.60 -1.56
CA TYR A 158 -12.31 8.45 -1.90
C TYR A 158 -12.45 9.10 -3.29
N LEU A 159 -12.85 8.33 -4.30
CA LEU A 159 -13.04 8.85 -5.66
C LEU A 159 -14.23 9.81 -5.75
N GLN A 160 -15.32 9.51 -5.04
CA GLN A 160 -16.51 10.34 -5.00
C GLN A 160 -16.24 11.68 -4.32
N ASP A 161 -15.53 11.68 -3.19
CA ASP A 161 -15.13 12.89 -2.45
C ASP A 161 -14.24 13.81 -3.30
N LEU A 162 -13.34 13.25 -4.11
CA LEU A 162 -12.52 14.03 -5.04
C LEU A 162 -13.38 14.67 -6.14
N GLY A 163 -14.34 13.92 -6.68
CA GLY A 163 -15.13 14.33 -7.83
C GLY A 163 -14.37 14.27 -9.16
N MET A 164 -15.12 14.25 -10.26
CA MET A 164 -14.58 14.05 -11.61
C MET A 164 -13.63 15.16 -12.06
N ASP A 165 -13.90 16.41 -11.69
CA ASP A 165 -13.09 17.55 -12.09
C ASP A 165 -11.68 17.50 -11.50
N GLU A 166 -11.59 17.23 -10.19
CA GLU A 166 -10.31 17.11 -9.50
C GLU A 166 -9.55 15.85 -9.94
N ILE A 167 -10.25 14.73 -10.19
CA ILE A 167 -9.65 13.52 -10.76
C ILE A 167 -8.98 13.83 -12.11
N ARG A 168 -9.67 14.55 -13.01
CA ARG A 168 -9.13 14.93 -14.33
C ARG A 168 -7.92 15.84 -14.20
N LYS A 169 -8.00 16.85 -13.34
CA LYS A 169 -6.89 17.78 -13.06
C LYS A 169 -5.67 17.05 -12.51
N ARG A 170 -5.85 16.19 -11.51
CA ARG A 170 -4.78 15.40 -10.88
C ARG A 170 -4.18 14.35 -11.81
N ALA A 171 -4.98 13.77 -12.69
CA ALA A 171 -4.48 12.83 -13.70
C ALA A 171 -3.48 13.49 -14.66
N GLY A 172 -3.69 14.76 -15.03
CA GLY A 172 -2.75 15.53 -15.85
C GLY A 172 -1.47 15.97 -15.13
N ALA A 173 -1.47 15.98 -13.80
CA ALA A 173 -0.36 16.45 -12.96
C ALA A 173 0.49 15.32 -12.35
N ASP A 174 0.29 14.08 -12.79
CA ASP A 174 0.97 12.89 -12.23
C ASP A 174 0.81 12.76 -10.70
N ASP A 175 -0.40 13.00 -10.19
CA ASP A 175 -0.71 12.89 -8.75
C ASP A 175 -0.47 11.47 -8.21
N LYS A 176 0.51 11.34 -7.30
CA LYS A 176 0.90 10.03 -6.73
C LYS A 176 -0.22 9.40 -5.88
N PRO A 177 -0.95 10.12 -5.00
CA PRO A 177 -2.08 9.55 -4.25
C PRO A 177 -3.14 8.91 -5.16
N LEU A 178 -3.63 9.64 -6.17
CA LEU A 178 -4.60 9.13 -7.12
C LEU A 178 -4.05 7.95 -7.92
N ARG A 179 -2.78 7.99 -8.33
CA ARG A 179 -2.13 6.84 -9.00
C ARG A 179 -2.14 5.62 -8.10
N MET A 180 -1.78 5.76 -6.82
CA MET A 180 -1.73 4.64 -5.90
C MET A 180 -3.11 4.01 -5.66
N VAL A 181 -4.17 4.82 -5.50
CA VAL A 181 -5.55 4.29 -5.39
C VAL A 181 -5.96 3.51 -6.63
N LYS A 182 -5.66 4.04 -7.83
CA LYS A 182 -5.89 3.32 -9.10
C LYS A 182 -5.10 2.01 -9.16
N THR A 183 -3.85 2.00 -8.67
CA THR A 183 -3.02 0.78 -8.60
C THR A 183 -3.63 -0.26 -7.67
N VAL A 184 -4.08 0.13 -6.47
CA VAL A 184 -4.77 -0.80 -5.55
C VAL A 184 -6.00 -1.40 -6.23
N LEU A 185 -6.86 -0.55 -6.84
CA LEU A 185 -8.04 -1.03 -7.55
C LEU A 185 -7.68 -1.99 -8.69
N HIS A 186 -6.65 -1.68 -9.47
CA HIS A 186 -6.16 -2.54 -10.54
C HIS A 186 -5.74 -3.92 -10.02
N GLU A 187 -4.98 -3.99 -8.93
CA GLU A 187 -4.55 -5.26 -8.34
C GLU A 187 -5.73 -6.08 -7.80
N LEU A 188 -6.73 -5.44 -7.19
CA LEU A 188 -7.96 -6.13 -6.75
C LEU A 188 -8.74 -6.71 -7.94
N VAL A 189 -8.88 -5.95 -9.03
CA VAL A 189 -9.55 -6.41 -10.26
C VAL A 189 -8.75 -7.52 -10.93
N LYS A 190 -7.42 -7.41 -11.00
CA LYS A 190 -6.54 -8.45 -11.54
C LYS A 190 -6.65 -9.75 -10.75
N LEU A 191 -6.81 -9.63 -9.45
CA LEU A 191 -6.92 -10.76 -8.54
C LEU A 191 -8.24 -11.52 -8.66
N ARG A 192 -9.38 -10.82 -8.77
CA ARG A 192 -10.71 -11.46 -8.85
C ARG A 192 -11.25 -11.62 -10.27
N GLY A 193 -10.70 -10.88 -11.24
CA GLY A 193 -11.26 -10.78 -12.58
C GLY A 193 -12.71 -10.30 -12.55
N THR A 194 -13.55 -10.87 -13.40
CA THR A 194 -14.97 -10.50 -13.52
C THR A 194 -15.77 -10.70 -12.24
N ALA A 195 -15.33 -11.61 -11.35
CA ALA A 195 -15.97 -11.84 -10.06
C ALA A 195 -15.91 -10.62 -9.12
N ILE A 196 -15.05 -9.64 -9.39
CA ILE A 196 -14.97 -8.39 -8.61
C ILE A 196 -16.32 -7.66 -8.55
N LYS A 197 -17.16 -7.78 -9.59
CA LYS A 197 -18.48 -7.15 -9.62
C LYS A 197 -19.44 -7.70 -8.57
N GLY A 198 -19.22 -8.95 -8.11
CA GLY A 198 -19.98 -9.54 -7.01
C GLY A 198 -19.65 -8.95 -5.62
N HIS A 199 -18.57 -8.15 -5.52
CA HIS A 199 -18.10 -7.52 -4.29
C HIS A 199 -18.52 -6.05 -4.16
N LEU A 200 -19.43 -5.58 -5.02
CA LEU A 200 -19.91 -4.20 -5.02
C LEU A 200 -21.14 -4.00 -4.15
N SER A 201 -21.43 -4.91 -3.22
CA SER A 201 -22.61 -4.88 -2.35
C SER A 201 -22.73 -3.58 -1.53
N MET A 202 -21.60 -2.96 -1.19
CA MET A 202 -21.49 -1.74 -0.40
C MET A 202 -21.36 -0.46 -1.24
N VAL A 203 -21.38 -0.57 -2.56
CA VAL A 203 -21.30 0.56 -3.52
C VAL A 203 -22.70 0.79 -4.10
N PRO A 204 -23.21 2.04 -4.17
CA PRO A 204 -24.54 2.35 -4.68
C PRO A 204 -24.59 2.26 -6.22
N ILE A 205 -24.49 1.05 -6.76
CA ILE A 205 -24.39 0.78 -8.21
C ILE A 205 -25.61 1.20 -9.02
N ASP A 206 -26.79 1.26 -8.39
CA ASP A 206 -28.06 1.59 -9.05
C ASP A 206 -28.39 3.09 -9.03
N THR A 207 -27.51 3.93 -8.48
CA THR A 207 -27.73 5.38 -8.39
C THR A 207 -27.30 6.12 -9.66
N GLN A 208 -27.96 7.25 -9.93
CA GLN A 208 -27.54 8.20 -10.97
C GLN A 208 -27.01 9.50 -10.33
N PRO A 209 -25.85 10.01 -10.77
CA PRO A 209 -24.94 9.41 -11.77
C PRO A 209 -24.26 8.12 -11.25
N GLN A 210 -23.87 7.24 -12.17
CA GLN A 210 -23.22 5.99 -11.80
C GLN A 210 -21.92 6.24 -11.01
N PRO A 211 -21.60 5.38 -10.01
CA PRO A 211 -20.37 5.48 -9.26
C PRO A 211 -19.11 5.46 -10.15
N ILE A 212 -18.23 6.44 -9.92
CA ILE A 212 -16.94 6.62 -10.62
C ILE A 212 -16.12 5.32 -10.69
N ILE A 213 -16.13 4.54 -9.60
CA ILE A 213 -15.37 3.30 -9.47
C ILE A 213 -15.74 2.26 -10.54
N LEU A 214 -17.00 2.24 -11.02
CA LEU A 214 -17.46 1.27 -12.02
C LEU A 214 -16.72 1.43 -13.34
N ALA A 215 -16.57 2.67 -13.81
CA ALA A 215 -15.83 2.97 -15.04
C ALA A 215 -14.37 2.49 -14.95
N TYR A 216 -13.73 2.62 -13.79
CA TYR A 216 -12.37 2.12 -13.57
C TYR A 216 -12.31 0.60 -13.50
N ILE A 217 -13.29 -0.07 -12.89
CA ILE A 217 -13.36 -1.53 -12.85
C ILE A 217 -13.51 -2.08 -14.27
N ASP A 218 -14.44 -1.54 -15.06
CA ASP A 218 -14.67 -1.98 -16.44
C ASP A 218 -13.45 -1.76 -17.32
N LEU A 219 -12.80 -0.59 -17.21
CA LEU A 219 -11.55 -0.31 -17.92
C LEU A 219 -10.44 -1.31 -17.55
N ASN A 220 -10.29 -1.64 -16.27
CA ASN A 220 -9.30 -2.61 -15.81
C ASN A 220 -9.60 -4.03 -16.34
N LEU A 221 -10.87 -4.46 -16.31
CA LEU A 221 -11.29 -5.76 -16.85
C LEU A 221 -11.01 -5.86 -18.36
N GLN A 222 -11.34 -4.81 -19.12
CA GLN A 222 -11.08 -4.73 -20.56
C GLN A 222 -9.57 -4.79 -20.86
N THR A 223 -8.77 -4.03 -20.11
CA THR A 223 -7.31 -4.02 -20.26
C THR A 223 -6.69 -5.38 -19.99
N LEU A 224 -7.14 -6.07 -18.93
CA LEU A 224 -6.67 -7.41 -18.59
C LEU A 224 -7.11 -8.45 -19.63
N ALA A 225 -8.32 -8.33 -20.18
CA ALA A 225 -8.81 -9.20 -21.25
C ALA A 225 -7.98 -9.03 -22.52
N ALA A 226 -7.70 -7.79 -22.93
CA ALA A 226 -6.87 -7.47 -24.08
C ALA A 226 -5.43 -7.99 -23.91
N ALA A 227 -4.84 -7.83 -22.73
CA ALA A 227 -3.49 -8.35 -22.44
C ALA A 227 -3.40 -9.87 -22.58
N ARG A 228 -4.44 -10.61 -22.16
CA ARG A 228 -4.51 -12.09 -22.32
C ARG A 228 -4.61 -12.53 -23.78
N MET A 229 -5.26 -11.75 -24.64
CA MET A 229 -5.37 -12.03 -26.08
C MET A 229 -4.05 -11.80 -26.82
N LEU A 230 -3.20 -10.90 -26.31
CA LEU A 230 -1.90 -10.58 -26.91
C LEU A 230 -0.77 -11.52 -26.45
N THR A 231 -0.96 -12.31 -25.38
CA THR A 231 -0.03 -13.36 -24.96
C THR A 231 -0.39 -14.69 -25.64
N PRO A 232 0.39 -15.21 -26.60
CA PRO A 232 0.14 -16.53 -27.15
C PRO A 232 0.34 -17.57 -26.04
N SER A 233 -0.69 -18.33 -25.69
CA SER A 233 -0.48 -19.56 -24.93
C SER A 233 0.39 -20.49 -25.78
N GLY A 234 1.63 -20.71 -25.34
CA GLY A 234 2.52 -21.69 -25.93
C GLY A 234 1.85 -23.06 -25.97
N ALA A 235 1.87 -23.66 -27.15
CA ALA A 235 1.24 -24.92 -27.49
C ALA A 235 1.65 -26.06 -26.55
N VAL A 236 0.66 -26.69 -25.93
CA VAL A 236 0.71 -28.12 -25.62
C VAL A 236 0.54 -28.84 -26.96
N GLY A 237 1.62 -29.46 -27.44
CA GLY A 237 1.62 -30.20 -28.70
C GLY A 237 2.88 -31.03 -28.82
N GLN A 238 2.82 -32.25 -28.28
CA GLN A 238 3.78 -33.33 -28.56
C GLN A 238 4.08 -33.41 -30.06
N THR A 239 5.35 -33.30 -30.45
CA THR A 239 5.83 -33.96 -31.66
C THR A 239 7.09 -34.74 -31.30
N HIS A 240 6.83 -36.02 -31.08
CA HIS A 240 7.75 -37.13 -31.04
C HIS A 240 8.62 -37.13 -32.31
N TRP A 241 9.87 -36.68 -32.19
CA TRP A 241 10.89 -36.91 -33.22
C TRP A 241 11.83 -38.00 -32.70
N ASN A 242 11.52 -39.24 -33.07
CA ASN A 242 12.49 -40.31 -33.04
C ASN A 242 12.41 -41.08 -34.37
N ASP A 243 13.61 -41.28 -34.92
CA ASP A 243 14.06 -42.34 -35.81
C ASP A 243 13.94 -42.15 -37.33
N SER A 244 15.10 -41.93 -37.97
CA SER A 244 15.72 -42.95 -38.85
C SER A 244 17.11 -42.50 -39.33
N SER A 245 18.07 -43.38 -39.05
CA SER A 245 19.46 -43.45 -39.50
C SER A 245 19.70 -43.38 -41.02
N VAL A 246 20.90 -42.94 -41.45
CA VAL A 246 21.95 -43.74 -42.13
C VAL A 246 23.01 -42.84 -42.83
N ASN A 247 24.29 -43.11 -42.53
CA ASN A 247 25.59 -42.92 -43.26
C ASN A 247 25.77 -41.73 -44.22
N ASN A 248 26.92 -41.03 -44.24
CA ASN A 248 28.30 -41.56 -44.35
C ASN A 248 29.34 -40.44 -44.03
N PRO A 249 30.61 -40.77 -43.72
CA PRO A 249 31.61 -39.84 -43.16
C PRO A 249 32.60 -39.30 -44.22
N SER A 250 33.32 -38.21 -43.91
CA SER A 250 34.67 -37.93 -44.44
C SER A 250 35.37 -36.75 -43.74
N ALA A 251 36.66 -36.99 -43.42
CA ALA A 251 37.80 -36.07 -43.17
C ALA A 251 37.73 -35.15 -41.92
N ALA A 252 38.45 -35.34 -40.81
CA ALA A 252 39.88 -35.59 -40.54
C ALA A 252 40.78 -34.33 -40.52
N HIS A 253 41.35 -34.06 -39.33
CA HIS A 253 42.49 -33.19 -38.97
C HIS A 253 42.31 -31.67 -39.17
N SER A 254 42.80 -30.75 -38.32
CA SER A 254 43.99 -30.73 -37.47
C SER A 254 43.90 -29.56 -36.46
N SER A 255 44.39 -29.78 -35.24
CA SER A 255 45.19 -28.91 -34.35
C SER A 255 44.94 -27.39 -34.30
N ASP A 256 44.69 -26.81 -33.10
CA ASP A 256 45.78 -26.21 -32.31
C ASP A 256 45.36 -25.67 -30.92
N ALA A 257 46.33 -25.80 -29.99
CA ALA A 257 46.60 -25.19 -28.68
C ALA A 257 45.52 -24.36 -27.94
N GLN A 258 45.09 -24.73 -26.72
CA GLN A 258 45.73 -24.57 -25.39
C GLN A 258 45.98 -23.11 -24.90
N LEU A 259 45.37 -22.85 -23.73
CA LEU A 259 45.83 -22.04 -22.57
C LEU A 259 45.83 -20.51 -22.70
N LYS A 260 44.86 -19.85 -22.05
CA LYS A 260 44.94 -19.42 -20.64
C LYS A 260 43.58 -18.93 -20.14
#